data_AF-A0A7X4Y3V6-F1
#
_entry.id   AF-A0A7X4Y3V6-F1
#
_cell.length_a   1.000
_cell.length_b   1.000
_cell.length_c   1.000
_cell.angle_alpha   90.00
_cell.angle_beta   90.00
_cell.angle_gamma   90.00
#
_symmetry.space_group_name_H-M   'P 1'
#
loop_
_entity.id
_entity.type
_entity.pdbx_description
1 polymer ?
#
loop_
_entity_poly.entity_id
_entity_poly.type
_entity_poly.pdbx_seq_one_letter_code
_entity_poly.pdbx_strand_id
1 'polypeptide(L)' 'MMNLVVLTGAGVSAESGIPTFRGREGLWKNFKPEELATPEAF' A
#
# COMPACT_ATOMS: atom_id res chain seq x y z
N MET A 1 17.24 -21.50 -19.37
CA MET A 1 15.80 -21.16 -19.25
C MET A 1 15.73 -19.75 -18.69
N MET A 2 14.98 -18.83 -19.30
CA MET A 2 14.93 -17.43 -18.86
C MET A 2 13.74 -17.22 -17.93
N ASN A 3 14.00 -16.75 -16.71
CA ASN A 3 12.96 -16.45 -15.72
C ASN A 3 12.91 -14.95 -15.47
N LEU A 4 11.80 -14.30 -15.83
CA LEU A 4 11.55 -12.88 -15.58
C LEU A 4 10.47 -12.73 -14.51
N VAL A 5 10.74 -11.91 -13.50
CA VAL A 5 9.79 -11.59 -12.42
C VAL A 5 9.70 -10.09 -12.23
N VAL A 6 8.53 -9.62 -11.79
CA VAL A 6 8.29 -8.21 -11.46
C VAL A 6 7.61 -8.16 -10.09
N LEU A 7 8.12 -7.28 -9.23
CA LEU A 7 7.50 -6.92 -7.97
C LEU A 7 6.97 -5.49 -8.07
N THR A 8 5.74 -5.28 -7.66
CA THR A 8 5.09 -3.97 -7.63
C THR A 8 4.74 -3.59 -6.19
N GLY A 9 4.51 -2.29 -5.96
CA GLY A 9 3.98 -1.78 -4.71
C GLY A 9 2.74 -0.93 -4.97
N ALA A 10 2.15 -0.37 -3.90
CA ALA A 10 0.91 0.41 -3.98
C ALA A 10 0.94 1.57 -4.99
N GLY A 11 2.12 2.11 -5.32
CA GLY A 11 2.29 3.15 -6.33
C GLY A 11 1.80 2.77 -7.72
N VAL A 12 1.81 1.48 -8.08
CA VAL A 12 1.28 1.02 -9.39
C VAL A 12 -0.22 1.29 -9.54
N SER A 13 -0.95 1.41 -8.43
CA SER A 13 -2.40 1.61 -8.40
C SER A 13 -2.82 3.08 -8.20
N ALA A 14 -1.87 4.00 -8.02
CA ALA A 14 -2.17 5.40 -7.71
C ALA A 14 -3.00 6.09 -8.81
N GLU A 15 -2.61 5.88 -10.08
CA GLU A 15 -3.31 6.44 -11.24
C GLU A 15 -4.69 5.78 -11.50
N SER A 16 -4.97 4.65 -10.84
CA SER A 16 -6.28 4.02 -10.84
C SER A 16 -7.20 4.57 -9.73
N GLY A 17 -6.76 5.60 -9.00
CA GLY A 17 -7.52 6.21 -7.90
C GLY A 17 -7.41 5.48 -6.57
N ILE A 18 -6.50 4.51 -6.43
CA ILE A 18 -6.26 3.83 -5.15
C ILE A 18 -5.14 4.56 -4.39
N PRO A 19 -5.41 5.12 -3.20
CA PRO A 19 -4.40 5.85 -2.45
C PRO A 19 -3.26 4.92 -2.02
N THR A 20 -2.04 5.43 -2.11
CA THR A 20 -0.85 4.72 -1.60
C THR A 20 -0.82 4.74 -0.07
N PHE A 21 0.03 3.93 0.55
CA PHE A 21 0.16 3.97 2.02
C PHE A 21 0.84 5.24 2.54
N ARG A 22 1.92 5.71 1.88
CA ARG A 22 2.82 6.75 2.41
C ARG A 22 2.91 8.03 1.57
N GLY A 23 2.25 8.09 0.42
CA GLY A 23 2.31 9.23 -0.51
C GLY A 23 1.67 10.51 0.03
N ARG A 24 1.52 11.54 -0.83
CA ARG A 24 0.93 12.83 -0.44
C ARG A 24 -0.41 12.65 0.26
N GLU A 25 -1.30 11.87 -0.34
CA GLU A 25 -2.62 11.47 0.17
C GLU A 25 -2.59 10.09 0.85
N GLY A 26 -1.44 9.74 1.44
CA GLY A 26 -1.18 8.40 1.93
C GLY A 26 -2.10 8.00 3.09
N LEU A 27 -2.63 6.78 3.05
CA LEU A 27 -3.51 6.25 4.09
C LEU A 27 -2.91 6.37 5.49
N TRP A 28 -1.61 6.13 5.65
CA TRP A 28 -0.94 6.13 6.95
C TRP A 28 -0.68 7.52 7.54
N LYS A 29 -1.02 8.58 6.80
CA LYS A 29 -1.04 9.93 7.36
C LYS A 29 -2.33 10.22 8.13
N ASN A 30 -3.41 9.54 7.75
CA ASN A 30 -4.75 9.76 8.31
C ASN A 30 -5.16 8.64 9.27
N PHE A 31 -4.55 7.46 9.13
CA PHE A 31 -4.83 6.29 9.95
C PHE A 31 -3.53 5.69 10.49
N LYS A 32 -3.52 5.30 11.77
CA LYS A 32 -2.38 4.57 12.33
C LYS A 32 -2.43 3.12 11.84
N PRO A 33 -1.36 2.59 11.22
CA PRO A 33 -1.35 1.21 10.73
C PRO A 33 -1.62 0.19 11.84
N GLU A 34 -1.13 0.43 13.05
CA GLU A 34 -1.26 -0.48 14.20
C GLU A 34 -2.70 -0.61 14.68
N GLU A 35 -3.54 0.38 14.39
CA GLU A 35 -4.95 0.39 14.77
C GLU A 35 -5.85 -0.29 13.71
N LEU A 36 -5.32 -0.62 12.52
CA LEU A 36 -6.13 -1.12 11.39
C LEU A 36 -5.54 -2.33 10.64
N ALA A 37 -4.23 -2.57 10.71
CA ALA A 37 -3.51 -3.51 9.86
C ALA A 37 -2.66 -4.52 10.67
N THR A 38 -3.13 -4.87 11.86
CA THR A 38 -2.59 -5.94 12.69
C THR A 38 -3.68 -6.97 12.99
N PRO A 39 -3.33 -8.24 13.30
CA PRO A 39 -4.31 -9.23 13.73
C PRO A 39 -5.13 -8.78 14.95
N GLU A 40 -4.51 -8.04 15.87
CA GLU A 40 -5.15 -7.58 17.11
C GLU A 40 -6.13 -6.41 16.90
N ALA A 41 -6.12 -5.77 15.72
CA ALA A 41 -7.00 -4.65 15.39
C ALA A 41 -8.39 -5.08 14.87
N PHE A 42 -8.62 -6.38 14.67
CA PHE A 42 -9.87 -6.94 14.15
C PHE A 42 -10.70 -7.63 15.23
#